data_AF-A0A950VJB7-F1
#
_entry.id   AF-A0A950VJB7-F1
#
_cell.length_a   1.000
_cell.length_b   1.000
_cell.length_c   1.000
_cell.angle_alpha   90.00
_cell.angle_beta   90.00
_cell.angle_gamma   90.00
#
_symmetry.space_group_name_H-M   'P 1'
#
loop_
_entity.id
_entity.type
_entity.pdbx_description
1 polymer ?
#
loop_
_entity_poly.entity_id
_entity_poly.type
_entity_poly.pdbx_seq_one_letter_code
_entity_poly.pdbx_strand_id
1 'polypeptide(L)'
;MILTQTMLAFALLTAPPEKMETAELSESYAALQPSLQQLAVQWQILDPREVRYVLTRPEEFQADLNLLRRRQQELADAPPVQDSLRFPDRATVNEFLSFNRSYRQHIDVRQPLELGHWWTYQEALQETDQLYQIWDTVRDARCEYYYVTVRRQALKKLREMLGEEAYYNGQLPPYVPLWRFQEVD
;
A
#
# COMPACT_ATOMS: atom_id res chain seq x y z
N MET A 1 7.23 -26.53 -23.46
CA MET A 1 6.71 -26.82 -22.11
C MET A 1 6.63 -25.60 -21.20
N ILE A 2 7.63 -24.70 -21.17
CA ILE A 2 7.59 -23.52 -20.29
C ILE A 2 6.41 -22.59 -20.63
N LEU A 3 6.20 -22.30 -21.92
CA LEU A 3 5.15 -21.37 -22.36
C LEU A 3 3.73 -21.84 -22.02
N THR A 4 3.47 -23.15 -22.10
CA THR A 4 2.17 -23.74 -21.73
C THR A 4 1.91 -23.68 -20.23
N GLN A 5 2.95 -23.86 -19.40
CA GLN A 5 2.85 -23.71 -17.95
C GLN A 5 2.62 -22.26 -17.53
N THR A 6 3.30 -21.31 -18.17
CA THR A 6 3.08 -19.88 -17.92
C THR A 6 1.67 -19.44 -18.32
N MET A 7 1.14 -19.90 -19.45
CA MET A 7 -0.24 -19.62 -19.86
C MET A 7 -1.26 -20.21 -18.90
N LEU A 8 -1.05 -21.43 -18.42
CA LEU A 8 -1.93 -22.04 -17.42
C LEU A 8 -1.85 -21.29 -16.09
N ALA A 9 -0.64 -20.95 -15.63
CA ALA A 9 -0.45 -20.17 -14.41
C ALA A 9 -1.12 -18.79 -14.49
N PHE A 10 -1.03 -18.10 -15.64
CA PHE A 10 -1.78 -16.87 -15.91
C PHE A 10 -3.28 -17.08 -15.74
N ALA A 11 -3.85 -18.08 -16.45
CA ALA A 11 -5.28 -18.36 -16.41
C ALA A 11 -5.76 -18.71 -14.99
N LEU A 12 -4.96 -19.47 -14.24
CA LEU A 12 -5.23 -19.80 -12.86
C LEU A 12 -5.22 -18.57 -11.94
N LEU A 13 -4.30 -17.63 -12.12
CA LEU A 13 -4.22 -16.42 -11.27
C LEU A 13 -5.30 -15.39 -11.58
N THR A 14 -5.81 -15.34 -12.82
CA THR A 14 -6.88 -14.41 -13.22
C THR A 14 -8.29 -14.97 -13.02
N ALA A 15 -8.42 -16.28 -12.80
CA ALA A 15 -9.70 -16.92 -12.51
C ALA A 15 -10.27 -16.41 -11.17
N PRO A 16 -11.61 -16.34 -11.03
CA PRO A 16 -12.22 -15.98 -9.75
C PRO A 16 -11.85 -16.98 -8.64
N PRO A 17 -11.86 -16.55 -7.36
CA PRO A 17 -11.58 -17.40 -6.22
C PRO A 17 -12.75 -18.36 -5.96
N GLU A 18 -12.86 -19.40 -6.79
CA GLU A 18 -13.85 -20.47 -6.65
C GLU A 18 -13.18 -21.84 -6.44
N LYS A 19 -13.98 -22.80 -5.95
CA LYS A 19 -13.56 -24.20 -5.81
C LYS A 19 -13.42 -24.80 -7.21
N MET A 20 -12.20 -24.83 -7.74
CA MET A 20 -11.91 -25.72 -8.86
C MET A 20 -11.77 -27.16 -8.36
N GLU A 21 -12.11 -28.11 -9.23
CA GLU A 21 -11.88 -29.53 -8.98
C GLU A 21 -10.37 -29.79 -8.92
N THR A 22 -9.91 -30.21 -7.75
CA THR A 22 -8.50 -30.22 -7.34
C THR A 22 -7.72 -31.46 -7.78
N ALA A 23 -8.41 -32.52 -8.22
CA ALA A 23 -7.78 -33.81 -8.47
C ALA A 23 -6.75 -33.75 -9.60
N GLU A 24 -7.11 -33.15 -10.74
CA GLU A 24 -6.24 -33.07 -11.92
C GLU A 24 -5.11 -32.04 -11.76
N LEU A 25 -5.35 -30.97 -11.00
CA LEU A 25 -4.36 -29.91 -10.76
C LEU A 25 -3.25 -30.35 -9.81
N SER A 26 -3.54 -31.27 -8.88
CA SER A 26 -2.55 -31.81 -7.94
C SER A 26 -1.45 -32.61 -8.65
N GLU A 27 -1.80 -33.36 -9.69
CA GLU A 27 -0.83 -34.14 -10.49
C GLU A 27 0.14 -33.23 -11.27
N SER A 28 -0.32 -32.05 -11.67
CA SER A 28 0.49 -31.05 -12.38
C SER A 28 1.16 -30.02 -11.46
N TYR A 29 0.95 -30.12 -10.14
CA TYR A 29 1.38 -29.12 -9.15
C TYR A 29 2.88 -28.81 -9.23
N ALA A 30 3.73 -29.83 -9.18
CA ALA A 30 5.19 -29.66 -9.16
C ALA A 30 5.71 -28.96 -10.42
N ALA A 31 5.02 -29.15 -11.54
CA ALA A 31 5.35 -28.53 -12.82
C ALA A 31 4.86 -27.07 -12.92
N LEU A 32 3.74 -26.73 -12.26
CA LEU A 32 3.12 -25.40 -12.30
C LEU A 32 3.65 -24.45 -11.23
N GLN A 33 4.04 -24.99 -10.07
CA GLN A 33 4.46 -24.23 -8.90
C GLN A 33 5.50 -23.14 -9.23
N PRO A 34 6.61 -23.41 -9.97
CA PRO A 34 7.60 -22.37 -10.27
C PRO A 34 7.04 -21.25 -11.13
N SER A 35 6.20 -21.59 -12.11
CA SER A 35 5.57 -20.60 -13.01
C SER A 35 4.56 -19.72 -12.27
N LEU A 36 3.78 -20.30 -11.36
CA LEU A 36 2.84 -19.57 -10.52
C LEU A 36 3.55 -18.61 -9.57
N GLN A 37 4.58 -19.07 -8.86
CA GLN A 37 5.37 -18.23 -7.96
C GLN A 37 6.07 -17.10 -8.73
N GLN A 38 6.68 -17.41 -9.88
CA GLN A 38 7.34 -16.41 -10.72
C GLN A 38 6.38 -15.32 -11.19
N LEU A 39 5.22 -15.70 -11.74
CA LEU A 39 4.20 -14.74 -12.18
C LEU A 39 3.65 -13.94 -11.00
N ALA A 40 3.37 -14.58 -9.86
CA ALA A 40 2.84 -13.91 -8.68
C ALA A 40 3.81 -12.85 -8.12
N VAL A 41 5.12 -13.14 -8.13
CA VAL A 41 6.16 -12.17 -7.75
C VAL A 41 6.25 -11.05 -8.78
N GLN A 42 6.25 -11.38 -10.07
CA GLN A 42 6.30 -10.39 -11.15
C GLN A 42 5.12 -9.41 -11.10
N TRP A 43 3.92 -9.92 -10.81
CA TRP A 43 2.69 -9.14 -10.66
C TRP A 43 2.58 -8.44 -9.31
N GLN A 44 3.57 -8.63 -8.44
CA GLN A 44 3.61 -8.02 -7.11
C GLN A 44 2.37 -8.35 -6.27
N ILE A 45 1.85 -9.57 -6.43
CA ILE A 45 0.78 -10.17 -5.60
C ILE A 45 1.35 -11.20 -4.59
N LEU A 46 2.64 -11.52 -4.72
CA LEU A 46 3.42 -12.33 -3.79
C LEU A 46 4.76 -11.65 -3.54
N ASP A 47 5.16 -11.51 -2.29
CA ASP A 47 6.49 -11.00 -1.96
C ASP A 47 7.57 -12.08 -2.18
N PRO A 48 8.77 -11.74 -2.68
CA PRO A 48 9.87 -12.70 -2.80
C PRO A 48 10.20 -13.45 -1.48
N ARG A 49 9.98 -12.81 -0.33
CA ARG A 49 10.19 -13.43 1.00
C ARG A 49 9.12 -14.47 1.32
N GLU A 50 7.92 -14.35 0.73
CA GLU A 50 6.79 -15.26 0.93
C GLU A 50 6.88 -16.54 0.08
N VAL A 51 7.74 -16.57 -0.95
CA VAL A 51 7.90 -17.72 -1.88
C VAL A 51 8.25 -19.03 -1.14
N ARG A 52 8.89 -18.94 0.02
CA ARG A 52 9.25 -20.08 0.87
C ARG A 52 8.10 -20.64 1.70
N TYR A 53 6.94 -20.01 1.65
CA TYR A 53 5.78 -20.37 2.47
C TYR A 53 4.55 -20.62 1.59
N VAL A 54 4.36 -19.81 0.54
CA VAL A 54 3.19 -19.87 -0.36
C VAL A 54 3.46 -20.79 -1.55
N LEU A 55 2.50 -21.67 -1.87
CA LEU A 55 2.60 -22.72 -2.88
C LEU A 55 3.78 -23.65 -2.59
N THR A 56 3.92 -24.09 -1.34
CA THR A 56 4.98 -25.04 -0.96
C THR A 56 4.48 -26.47 -0.82
N ARG A 57 3.21 -26.63 -0.40
CA ARG A 57 2.59 -27.90 -0.10
C ARG A 57 1.42 -28.19 -1.06
N PRO A 58 1.39 -29.36 -1.72
CA PRO A 58 0.28 -29.74 -2.60
C PRO A 58 -1.09 -29.69 -1.90
N GLU A 59 -1.14 -30.07 -0.62
CA GLU A 59 -2.36 -30.05 0.20
C GLU A 59 -2.92 -28.64 0.47
N GLU A 60 -2.06 -27.61 0.45
CA GLU A 60 -2.45 -26.20 0.67
C GLU A 60 -2.65 -25.43 -0.64
N PHE A 61 -2.38 -26.07 -1.79
CA PHE A 61 -2.36 -25.42 -3.11
C PHE A 61 -3.61 -24.59 -3.40
N GLN A 62 -4.80 -25.14 -3.14
CA GLN A 62 -6.06 -24.44 -3.41
C GLN A 62 -6.25 -23.22 -2.51
N ALA A 63 -5.82 -23.29 -1.24
CA ALA A 63 -5.89 -22.17 -0.32
C ALA A 63 -4.94 -21.05 -0.74
N ASP A 64 -3.70 -21.40 -1.09
CA ASP A 64 -2.69 -20.46 -1.58
C ASP A 64 -3.09 -19.83 -2.91
N LEU A 65 -3.63 -20.61 -3.84
CA LEU A 65 -4.11 -20.10 -5.11
C LEU A 65 -5.26 -19.11 -4.92
N ASN A 66 -6.19 -19.39 -4.00
CA ASN A 66 -7.26 -18.47 -3.64
C ASN A 66 -6.74 -17.19 -2.96
N LEU A 67 -5.72 -17.29 -2.12
CA LEU A 67 -5.02 -16.13 -1.56
C LEU A 67 -4.46 -15.24 -2.67
N LEU A 68 -3.72 -15.83 -3.63
CA LEU A 68 -3.12 -15.08 -4.74
C LEU A 68 -4.17 -14.42 -5.63
N ARG A 69 -5.30 -15.10 -5.91
CA ARG A 69 -6.44 -14.52 -6.66
C ARG A 69 -7.05 -13.33 -5.95
N ARG A 70 -7.29 -13.43 -4.65
CA ARG A 70 -7.84 -12.30 -3.87
C ARG A 70 -6.89 -11.11 -3.91
N ARG A 71 -5.59 -11.35 -3.69
CA ARG A 71 -4.56 -10.31 -3.82
C ARG A 71 -4.52 -9.70 -5.23
N GLN A 72 -4.67 -10.51 -6.28
CA GLN A 72 -4.76 -10.02 -7.66
C GLN A 72 -5.96 -9.09 -7.85
N GLN A 73 -7.13 -9.44 -7.32
CA GLN A 73 -8.33 -8.62 -7.42
C GLN A 73 -8.19 -7.31 -6.62
N GLU A 74 -7.71 -7.39 -5.38
CA GLU A 74 -7.50 -6.23 -4.50
C GLU A 74 -6.49 -5.22 -5.06
N LEU A 75 -5.46 -5.72 -5.75
CA LEU A 75 -4.32 -4.95 -6.27
C LEU A 75 -4.39 -4.71 -7.79
N ALA A 76 -5.51 -5.03 -8.45
CA ALA A 76 -5.63 -4.96 -9.90
C ALA A 76 -5.33 -3.56 -10.46
N ASP A 77 -5.80 -2.53 -9.76
CA ASP A 77 -5.65 -1.11 -10.07
C ASP A 77 -4.58 -0.41 -9.22
N ALA A 78 -3.93 -1.13 -8.30
CA ALA A 78 -2.93 -0.56 -7.40
C ALA A 78 -1.66 -0.18 -8.18
N PRO A 79 -1.05 0.99 -7.92
CA PRO A 79 0.23 1.35 -8.52
C PRO A 79 1.33 0.30 -8.25
N PRO A 80 2.32 0.17 -9.14
CA PRO A 80 3.47 -0.69 -8.91
C PRO A 80 4.32 -0.15 -7.75
N VAL A 81 4.98 -1.02 -6.98
CA VAL A 81 5.77 -0.61 -5.81
C VAL A 81 6.88 0.40 -6.13
N GLN A 82 7.37 0.40 -7.37
CA GLN A 82 8.38 1.32 -7.87
C GLN A 82 7.89 2.78 -7.85
N ASP A 83 6.58 3.02 -7.97
CA ASP A 83 6.04 4.39 -7.88
C ASP A 83 6.30 5.02 -6.51
N SER A 84 6.56 4.22 -5.47
CA SER A 84 6.98 4.75 -4.17
C SER A 84 8.25 5.60 -4.26
N LEU A 85 9.11 5.42 -5.26
CA LEU A 85 10.33 6.22 -5.44
C LEU A 85 10.06 7.68 -5.85
N ARG A 86 8.82 8.03 -6.21
CA ARG A 86 8.41 9.41 -6.47
C ARG A 86 8.35 10.25 -5.20
N PHE A 87 8.21 9.60 -4.05
CA PHE A 87 8.00 10.26 -2.76
C PHE A 87 9.29 10.27 -1.93
N PRO A 88 9.39 11.16 -0.92
CA PRO A 88 10.55 11.23 -0.05
C PRO A 88 10.89 9.89 0.61
N ASP A 89 12.13 9.73 1.05
CA ASP A 89 12.52 8.52 1.76
C ASP A 89 11.87 8.43 3.15
N ARG A 90 11.99 7.25 3.77
CA ARG A 90 11.36 6.99 5.06
C ARG A 90 11.91 7.88 6.19
N ALA A 91 13.18 8.28 6.13
CA ALA A 91 13.78 9.11 7.15
C ALA A 91 13.16 10.52 7.12
N THR A 92 13.10 11.13 5.94
CA THR A 92 12.44 12.43 5.73
C THR A 92 10.96 12.39 6.13
N VAL A 93 10.22 11.34 5.74
CA VAL A 93 8.81 11.20 6.12
C VAL A 93 8.64 11.11 7.64
N ASN A 94 9.54 10.41 8.34
CA ASN A 94 9.48 10.32 9.80
C ASN A 94 9.72 11.68 10.47
N GLU A 95 10.60 12.52 9.92
CA GLU A 95 10.81 13.89 10.41
C GLU A 95 9.54 14.74 10.25
N PHE A 96 8.90 14.68 9.07
CA PHE A 96 7.64 15.37 8.81
C PHE A 96 6.51 14.91 9.74
N LEU A 97 6.36 13.60 9.96
CA LEU A 97 5.40 13.06 10.91
C LEU A 97 5.71 13.47 12.35
N SER A 98 6.99 13.56 12.71
CA SER A 98 7.40 14.05 14.04
C SER A 98 7.00 15.50 14.22
N PHE A 99 7.28 16.34 13.22
CA PHE A 99 6.89 17.74 13.23
C PHE A 99 5.37 17.90 13.32
N ASN A 100 4.61 17.16 12.50
CA ASN A 100 3.15 17.16 12.53
C ASN A 100 2.60 16.87 13.94
N ARG A 101 3.12 15.83 14.61
CA ARG A 101 2.72 15.50 16.00
C ARG A 101 3.06 16.62 16.98
N SER A 102 4.24 17.21 16.88
CA SER A 102 4.64 18.34 17.73
C SER A 102 3.75 19.57 17.48
N TYR A 103 3.38 19.84 16.24
CA TYR A 103 2.46 20.92 15.88
C TYR A 103 1.04 20.68 16.43
N ARG A 104 0.52 19.45 16.27
CA ARG A 104 -0.76 19.06 16.86
C ARG A 104 -0.77 19.28 18.38
N GLN A 105 0.27 18.82 19.08
CA GLN A 105 0.42 19.01 20.52
C GLN A 105 0.48 20.49 20.90
N HIS A 106 1.18 21.31 20.09
CA HIS A 106 1.26 22.75 20.32
C HIS A 106 -0.13 23.41 20.25
N ILE A 107 -0.95 23.04 19.27
CA ILE A 107 -2.33 23.54 19.16
C ILE A 107 -3.16 23.12 20.37
N ASP A 108 -3.12 21.83 20.72
CA ASP A 108 -3.92 21.26 21.80
C ASP A 108 -3.69 21.99 23.14
N VAL A 109 -2.43 22.37 23.42
CA VAL A 109 -2.07 23.15 24.61
C VAL A 109 -2.59 24.59 24.56
N ARG A 110 -2.65 25.22 23.38
CA ARG A 110 -3.08 26.62 23.23
C ARG A 110 -4.59 26.80 23.17
N GLN A 111 -5.29 25.82 22.62
CA GLN A 111 -6.73 25.86 22.40
C GLN A 111 -7.56 26.26 23.65
N PRO A 112 -7.30 25.74 24.87
CA PRO A 112 -8.06 26.14 26.06
C PRO A 112 -7.73 27.57 26.54
N LEU A 113 -6.59 28.14 26.14
CA LEU A 113 -6.15 29.48 26.54
C LEU A 113 -6.75 30.57 25.65
N GLU A 114 -7.00 30.24 24.37
CA GLU A 114 -7.39 31.19 23.34
C GLU A 114 -8.80 30.89 22.79
N LEU A 115 -9.80 30.94 23.68
CA LEU A 115 -11.20 30.60 23.37
C LEU A 115 -11.79 31.43 22.20
N GLY A 116 -11.28 32.65 21.97
CA GLY A 116 -11.70 33.49 20.84
C GLY A 116 -11.34 32.93 19.45
N HIS A 117 -10.36 32.03 19.38
CA HIS A 117 -9.89 31.40 18.13
C HIS A 117 -10.19 29.89 18.09
N TRP A 118 -11.10 29.41 18.94
CA TRP A 118 -11.41 27.98 19.09
C TRP A 118 -11.69 27.28 17.76
N TRP A 119 -12.48 27.92 16.88
CA TRP A 119 -12.84 27.37 15.57
C TRP A 119 -11.64 27.18 14.66
N THR A 120 -10.78 28.19 14.55
CA THR A 120 -9.53 28.14 13.76
C THR A 120 -8.62 27.03 14.26
N TYR A 121 -8.54 26.83 15.59
CA TYR A 121 -7.77 25.75 16.18
C TYR A 121 -8.34 24.35 15.86
N GLN A 122 -9.67 24.19 15.89
CA GLN A 122 -10.31 22.93 15.51
C GLN A 122 -10.07 22.59 14.03
N GLU A 123 -10.21 23.58 13.14
CA GLU A 123 -9.95 23.40 11.71
C GLU A 123 -8.49 22.99 11.47
N ALA A 124 -7.54 23.69 12.11
CA ALA A 124 -6.13 23.35 12.02
C ALA A 124 -5.82 21.94 12.56
N LEU A 125 -6.46 21.51 13.66
CA LEU A 125 -6.29 20.14 14.18
C LEU A 125 -6.83 19.09 13.21
N GLN A 126 -8.00 19.33 12.63
CA GLN A 126 -8.62 18.42 11.68
C GLN A 126 -7.76 18.27 10.42
N GLU A 127 -7.28 19.37 9.85
CA GLU A 127 -6.38 19.34 8.69
C GLU A 127 -5.05 18.67 9.07
N THR A 128 -4.48 18.97 10.24
CA THR A 128 -3.25 18.32 10.73
C THR A 128 -3.38 16.80 10.78
N ASP A 129 -4.53 16.27 11.24
CA ASP A 129 -4.81 14.83 11.28
C ASP A 129 -4.96 14.22 9.88
N GLN A 130 -5.60 14.92 8.95
CA GLN A 130 -5.70 14.48 7.56
C GLN A 130 -4.32 14.41 6.90
N LEU A 131 -3.50 15.45 7.08
CA LEU A 131 -2.12 15.49 6.60
C LEU A 131 -1.30 14.36 7.21
N TYR A 132 -1.46 14.09 8.52
CA TYR A 132 -0.80 12.96 9.17
C TYR A 132 -1.12 11.65 8.45
N GLN A 133 -2.39 11.37 8.15
CA GLN A 133 -2.79 10.14 7.47
C GLN A 133 -2.16 9.98 6.08
N ILE A 134 -2.04 11.08 5.33
CA ILE A 134 -1.38 11.08 4.01
C ILE A 134 0.09 10.70 4.18
N TRP A 135 0.82 11.41 5.05
CA TRP A 135 2.24 11.18 5.29
C TRP A 135 2.53 9.81 5.91
N ASP A 136 1.64 9.29 6.75
CA ASP A 136 1.73 7.93 7.32
C ASP A 136 1.59 6.87 6.21
N THR A 137 0.67 7.10 5.26
CA THR A 137 0.50 6.23 4.09
C THR A 137 1.73 6.28 3.17
N VAL A 138 2.37 7.44 2.99
CA VAL A 138 3.66 7.56 2.29
C VAL A 138 4.73 6.73 3.01
N ARG A 139 4.83 6.83 4.34
CA ARG A 139 5.80 6.06 5.14
C ARG A 139 5.64 4.57 4.89
N ASP A 140 4.41 4.06 4.89
CA ASP A 140 4.11 2.64 4.71
C ASP A 140 4.47 2.18 3.28
N ALA A 141 4.18 2.99 2.26
CA ALA A 141 4.58 2.72 0.87
C ALA A 141 6.11 2.70 0.67
N ARG A 142 6.86 3.52 1.43
CA ARG A 142 8.33 3.59 1.41
C ARG A 142 9.02 2.56 2.31
N CYS A 143 8.28 1.82 3.14
CA CYS A 143 8.87 0.91 4.11
C CYS A 143 9.32 -0.41 3.46
N GLU A 144 10.62 -0.59 3.26
CA GLU A 144 11.20 -1.82 2.66
C GLU A 144 11.10 -3.08 3.54
N TYR A 145 10.77 -2.90 4.81
CA TYR A 145 10.49 -4.01 5.73
C TYR A 145 9.12 -4.63 5.47
N TYR A 146 8.19 -3.88 4.87
CA TYR A 146 6.86 -4.38 4.51
C TYR A 146 6.89 -5.19 3.22
N TYR A 147 5.98 -6.17 3.15
CA TYR A 147 5.78 -6.96 1.95
C TYR A 147 5.27 -6.08 0.81
N VAL A 148 5.62 -6.47 -0.42
CA VAL A 148 5.24 -5.75 -1.64
C VAL A 148 3.73 -5.51 -1.73
N THR A 149 2.91 -6.46 -1.27
CA THR A 149 1.44 -6.38 -1.25
C THR A 149 0.95 -5.24 -0.36
N VAL A 150 1.47 -5.14 0.86
CA VAL A 150 1.16 -4.05 1.82
C VAL A 150 1.57 -2.69 1.24
N ARG A 151 2.76 -2.61 0.65
CA ARG A 151 3.25 -1.37 0.05
C ARG A 151 2.39 -0.92 -1.13
N ARG A 152 1.92 -1.85 -1.97
CA ARG A 152 1.00 -1.53 -3.08
C ARG A 152 -0.39 -1.11 -2.61
N GLN A 153 -0.91 -1.73 -1.54
CA GLN A 153 -2.14 -1.26 -0.90
C GLN A 153 -1.99 0.18 -0.38
N ALA A 154 -0.85 0.49 0.25
CA ALA A 154 -0.56 1.85 0.69
C ALA A 154 -0.48 2.83 -0.49
N LEU A 155 0.17 2.47 -1.61
CA LEU A 155 0.20 3.31 -2.82
C LEU A 155 -1.19 3.52 -3.43
N LYS A 156 -2.02 2.48 -3.46
CA LYS A 156 -3.41 2.59 -3.93
C LYS A 156 -4.19 3.59 -3.08
N LYS A 157 -4.15 3.43 -1.75
CA LYS A 157 -4.77 4.35 -0.80
C LYS A 157 -4.22 5.78 -0.95
N LEU A 158 -2.91 5.94 -1.12
CA LEU A 158 -2.28 7.25 -1.32
C LEU A 158 -2.79 7.94 -2.59
N ARG A 159 -2.92 7.20 -3.70
CA ARG A 159 -3.49 7.73 -4.94
C ARG A 159 -4.94 8.17 -4.75
N GLU A 160 -5.74 7.39 -4.03
CA GLU A 160 -7.13 7.75 -3.70
C GLU A 160 -7.20 9.02 -2.83
N MET A 161 -6.30 9.18 -1.86
CA MET A 161 -6.26 10.36 -0.99
C MET A 161 -5.81 11.64 -1.69
N LEU A 162 -4.86 11.56 -2.63
CA LEU A 162 -4.30 12.71 -3.34
C LEU A 162 -5.09 13.08 -4.61
N GLY A 163 -5.77 12.10 -5.21
CA GLY A 163 -6.23 12.18 -6.60
C GLY A 163 -5.13 11.79 -7.59
N GLU A 164 -5.53 11.33 -8.77
CA GLU A 164 -4.61 10.77 -9.77
C GLU A 164 -3.57 11.79 -10.25
N GLU A 165 -4.00 13.02 -10.55
CA GLU A 165 -3.12 14.08 -11.07
C GLU A 165 -1.99 14.41 -10.10
N ALA A 166 -2.33 14.71 -8.84
CA ALA A 166 -1.35 15.03 -7.80
C ALA A 166 -0.41 13.83 -7.55
N TYR A 167 -0.97 12.61 -7.49
CA TYR A 167 -0.18 11.38 -7.30
C TYR A 167 0.87 11.18 -8.39
N TYR A 168 0.48 11.26 -9.67
CA TYR A 168 1.40 11.01 -10.78
C TYR A 168 2.43 12.14 -10.97
N ASN A 169 2.10 13.36 -10.55
CA ASN A 169 3.03 14.49 -10.49
C ASN A 169 3.94 14.47 -9.25
N GLY A 170 3.78 13.52 -8.33
CA GLY A 170 4.54 13.46 -7.08
C GLY A 170 4.26 14.62 -6.14
N GLN A 171 3.10 15.27 -6.28
CA GLN A 171 2.69 16.41 -5.48
C GLN A 171 2.08 15.92 -4.17
N LEU A 172 2.80 16.15 -3.07
CA LEU A 172 2.32 15.90 -1.72
C LEU A 172 1.86 17.23 -1.09
N PRO A 173 0.80 17.21 -0.26
CA PRO A 173 0.43 18.37 0.54
C PRO A 173 1.52 18.67 1.58
N PRO A 174 1.49 19.85 2.22
CA PRO A 174 2.39 20.13 3.33
C PRO A 174 2.20 19.14 4.48
N TYR A 175 3.16 19.09 5.41
CA TYR A 175 3.08 18.21 6.58
C TYR A 175 2.36 18.85 7.78
N VAL A 176 1.98 20.12 7.68
CA VAL A 176 1.11 20.86 8.60
C VAL A 176 0.31 21.93 7.83
N PRO A 177 -0.79 22.46 8.39
CA PRO A 177 -1.55 23.57 7.80
C PRO A 177 -0.70 24.84 7.70
N LEU A 178 -0.32 25.25 6.47
CA LEU A 178 0.59 26.37 6.26
C LEU A 178 -0.07 27.76 6.32
N TRP A 179 -1.37 27.85 6.01
CA TRP A 179 -2.12 29.11 5.99
C TRP A 179 -2.04 29.86 7.33
N ARG A 180 -1.97 29.12 8.44
CA ARG A 180 -1.88 29.68 9.77
C ARG A 180 -0.58 30.45 10.03
N PHE A 181 0.52 30.09 9.35
CA PHE A 181 1.78 30.81 9.50
C PHE A 181 1.78 32.13 8.73
N GLN A 182 0.88 32.30 7.75
CA GLN A 182 0.76 33.52 6.96
C GLN A 182 -0.05 34.62 7.66
N GLU A 183 -0.82 34.28 8.69
CA GLU A 183 -1.60 35.25 9.48
C GLU A 183 -0.82 35.88 10.64
N VAL A 184 0.43 35.44 10.87
CA VAL A 184 1.27 35.89 12.00
C VAL A 184 2.30 36.95 11.57
N ASP A 185 2.45 37.18 10.26
CA ASP A 185 3.23 38.27 9.65
C ASP A 185 2.32 39.46 9.28
#